data_AF-A0A933BYE2-F1
#
_entry.id   AF-A0A933BYE2-F1
#
_cell.length_a   1.000
_cell.length_b   1.000
_cell.length_c   1.000
_cell.angle_alpha   90.00
_cell.angle_beta   90.00
_cell.angle_gamma   90.00
#
_symmetry.space_group_name_H-M   'P 1'
#
loop_
_entity.id
_entity.type
_entity.pdbx_description
1 polymer ?
#
loop_
_entity_poly.entity_id
_entity_poly.type
_entity_poly.pdbx_seq_one_letter_code
_entity_poly.pdbx_strand_id
1 'polypeptide(L)'
;MVVLDGLFAEGDAGSLAFREATRLSDDDVHRLQRTLQRRVLRLFQRRGLLDDHTVANMLTWQAAGGFSLDASVRIHGSDSAGRERLLRYCARPPFALERLRVERHASGPATAARPGNAAVRVLYQPARPTPDGRTILALSPLEFLAALARLIPCIDVTSHYMRRRERV
;
A
#
# COMPACT_ATOMS: atom_id res chain seq x y z
N MET A 1 -2.00 8.10 0.17
CA MET A 1 -1.62 7.99 1.60
C MET A 1 -2.82 8.43 2.40
N VAL A 2 -3.42 7.55 3.20
CA VAL A 2 -4.54 7.91 4.08
C VAL A 2 -3.92 8.47 5.36
N VAL A 3 -4.29 9.69 5.73
CA VAL A 3 -3.92 10.27 7.02
C VAL A 3 -5.12 10.06 7.93
N LEU A 4 -4.88 9.45 9.09
CA LEU A 4 -5.92 9.23 10.10
C LEU A 4 -6.25 10.57 10.76
N ASP A 5 -7.51 10.76 11.19
CA ASP A 5 -8.02 11.97 11.87
C ASP A 5 -7.38 12.23 13.25
N GLY A 6 -6.32 11.49 13.58
CA GLY A 6 -5.53 11.63 14.77
C GLY A 6 -4.62 10.43 14.97
N LEU A 7 -3.77 10.52 15.99
CA LEU A 7 -2.94 9.41 16.45
C LEU A 7 -3.06 9.26 17.95
N PHE A 8 -3.01 8.04 18.45
CA PHE A 8 -2.82 7.80 19.88
C PHE A 8 -1.35 8.00 20.22
N ALA A 9 -1.07 8.85 21.21
CA ALA A 9 0.25 9.06 21.76
C ALA A 9 0.22 8.76 23.26
N GLU A 10 1.31 8.25 23.79
CA GLU A 10 1.50 8.13 25.23
C GLU A 10 1.59 9.54 25.83
N GLY A 11 0.67 9.84 26.75
CA GLY A 11 0.62 11.05 27.55
C GLY A 11 1.37 10.87 28.86
N ASP A 12 1.27 11.88 29.73
CA ASP A 12 1.90 11.82 31.04
C ASP A 12 1.35 10.62 31.84
N ALA A 13 2.24 10.00 32.61
CA ALA A 13 1.98 8.80 33.42
C ALA A 13 1.54 7.53 32.64
N GLY A 14 1.89 7.40 31.35
CA GLY A 14 1.68 6.16 30.58
C GLY A 14 0.24 5.98 30.05
N SER A 15 -0.56 7.04 30.06
CA SER A 15 -1.92 7.03 29.51
C SER A 15 -1.91 7.14 27.98
N LEU A 16 -2.78 6.42 27.27
CA LEU A 16 -2.96 6.59 25.81
C LEU A 16 -3.92 7.76 25.56
N ALA A 17 -3.40 8.85 24.97
CA ALA A 17 -4.18 10.04 24.61
C ALA A 17 -4.38 10.11 23.10
N PHE A 18 -5.63 10.24 22.65
CA PHE A 18 -5.94 10.53 21.25
C PHE A 18 -5.60 11.99 20.93
N ARG A 19 -4.69 12.20 20.00
CA ARG A 19 -4.35 13.52 19.46
C ARG A 19 -5.00 13.67 18.10
N GLU A 20 -6.08 14.44 18.05
CA GLU A 20 -6.78 14.75 16.81
C GLU A 20 -5.83 15.43 15.82
N ALA A 21 -5.86 14.99 14.57
CA ALA A 21 -5.15 15.63 13.49
C ALA A 21 -5.88 16.94 13.18
N THR A 22 -5.38 18.04 13.74
CA THR A 22 -5.83 19.39 13.35
C THR A 22 -5.67 19.59 11.84
N ARG A 23 -6.47 20.50 11.27
CA ARG A 23 -6.45 20.83 9.83
C ARG A 23 -5.01 20.89 9.31
N LEU A 24 -4.70 20.10 8.28
CA LEU A 24 -3.48 20.25 7.49
C LEU A 24 -3.44 21.70 6.99
N SER A 25 -2.45 22.47 7.45
CA SER A 25 -2.19 23.80 6.92
C SER A 25 -1.53 23.69 5.54
N ASP A 26 -1.56 24.77 4.77
CA ASP A 26 -0.84 24.84 3.49
C ASP A 26 0.67 24.58 3.69
N ASP A 27 1.23 24.99 4.82
CA ASP A 27 2.61 24.72 5.21
C ASP A 27 2.86 23.22 5.45
N ASP A 28 1.91 22.51 6.06
CA ASP A 28 1.99 21.06 6.25
C ASP A 28 1.95 20.31 4.91
N VAL A 29 1.06 20.73 4.01
CA VAL A 29 0.95 20.21 2.64
C VAL A 29 2.26 20.45 1.90
N HIS A 30 2.82 21.67 1.97
CA HIS A 30 4.09 22.01 1.33
C HIS A 30 5.27 21.18 1.88
N ARG A 31 5.33 21.02 3.20
CA ARG A 31 6.34 20.18 3.87
C ARG A 31 6.23 18.71 3.45
N LEU A 32 5.02 18.19 3.37
CA LEU A 32 4.78 16.81 2.96
C LEU A 32 5.11 16.60 1.47
N GLN A 33 4.73 17.55 0.61
CA GLN A 33 5.10 17.56 -0.81
C GLN A 33 6.61 17.52 -0.99
N ARG A 34 7.37 18.35 -0.27
CA ARG A 34 8.84 18.32 -0.27
C ARG A 34 9.41 17.01 0.25
N THR A 35 8.77 16.41 1.25
CA THR A 35 9.16 15.09 1.77
C THR A 35 8.95 14.00 0.74
N LEU A 36 7.82 14.01 0.02
CA LEU A 36 7.52 13.08 -1.06
C LEU A 36 8.50 13.23 -2.22
N GLN A 37 8.76 14.46 -2.68
CA GLN A 37 9.76 14.75 -3.71
C GLN A 37 11.12 14.11 -3.38
N ARG A 38 11.65 14.37 -2.18
CA ARG A 38 12.95 13.81 -1.74
C ARG A 38 12.94 12.29 -1.68
N ARG A 39 11.87 11.68 -1.16
CA ARG A 39 11.77 10.21 -1.02
C ARG A 39 11.68 9.52 -2.37
N VAL A 40 10.89 10.05 -3.31
CA VAL A 40 10.74 9.48 -4.64
C VAL A 40 12.02 9.63 -5.45
N LEU A 41 12.66 10.82 -5.45
CA LEU A 41 13.94 11.01 -6.12
C LEU A 41 15.02 10.09 -5.56
N ARG A 42 15.11 9.95 -4.23
CA ARG A 42 16.02 8.99 -3.59
C ARG A 42 15.72 7.55 -3.99
N LEU A 43 14.46 7.16 -4.14
CA LEU A 43 14.08 5.83 -4.61
C LEU A 43 14.57 5.59 -6.04
N PHE A 44 14.40 6.57 -6.94
CA PHE A 44 14.83 6.46 -8.33
C PHE A 44 16.35 6.43 -8.47
N GLN A 45 17.05 7.24 -7.69
CA GLN A 45 18.52 7.20 -7.57
C GLN A 45 19.00 5.83 -7.11
N ARG A 46 18.41 5.28 -6.03
CA ARG A 46 18.75 3.94 -5.52
C ARG A 46 18.48 2.82 -6.51
N ARG A 47 17.57 3.02 -7.47
CA ARG A 47 17.26 2.06 -8.54
C ARG A 47 18.08 2.29 -9.81
N GLY A 48 18.99 3.27 -9.82
CA GLY A 48 19.80 3.62 -10.99
C GLY A 48 19.00 4.25 -12.14
N LEU A 49 17.79 4.77 -11.86
CA LEU A 49 16.94 5.39 -12.86
C LEU A 49 17.26 6.87 -13.07
N LEU A 50 17.93 7.50 -12.10
CA LEU A 50 18.40 8.88 -12.15
C LEU A 50 19.82 8.95 -11.57
N ASP A 51 20.67 9.78 -12.15
CA ASP A 51 22.00 10.09 -11.62
C ASP A 51 21.95 11.21 -10.58
N ASP A 52 23.08 11.39 -9.87
CA ASP A 52 23.21 12.36 -8.79
C ASP A 52 22.97 13.79 -9.27
N HIS A 53 23.42 14.11 -10.49
CA HIS A 53 23.27 15.44 -11.08
C HIS A 53 21.80 15.75 -11.39
N THR A 54 21.08 14.80 -11.99
CA THR A 54 19.65 14.95 -12.30
C THR A 54 18.82 15.07 -11.04
N VAL A 55 19.12 14.27 -10.01
CA VAL A 55 18.45 14.38 -8.70
C VAL A 55 18.71 15.73 -8.05
N ALA A 56 19.97 16.20 -8.04
CA ALA A 56 20.34 17.50 -7.50
C ALA A 56 19.60 18.63 -8.22
N ASN A 57 19.55 18.59 -9.56
CA ASN A 57 18.81 19.56 -10.36
C ASN A 57 17.30 19.54 -10.02
N MET A 58 16.67 18.36 -10.04
CA MET A 58 15.24 18.21 -9.74
C MET A 58 14.84 18.67 -8.34
N LEU A 59 15.75 18.62 -7.36
CA LEU A 59 15.51 19.15 -6.02
C LEU A 59 15.44 20.68 -5.97
N THR A 60 16.09 21.37 -6.92
CA THR A 60 16.06 22.84 -7.00
C THR A 60 14.78 23.39 -7.63
N TRP A 61 14.01 22.54 -8.31
CA TRP A 61 12.79 22.96 -9.00
C TRP A 61 11.78 23.60 -8.03
N GLN A 62 11.19 24.71 -8.47
CA GLN A 62 10.14 25.43 -7.75
C GLN A 62 8.89 24.54 -7.61
N ALA A 63 8.06 24.81 -6.60
CA ALA A 63 6.83 24.06 -6.31
C ALA A 63 7.03 22.52 -6.27
N ALA A 64 8.20 22.07 -5.81
CA ALA A 64 8.62 20.67 -5.78
C ALA A 64 8.63 19.97 -7.15
N GLY A 65 8.72 20.69 -8.27
CA GLY A 65 9.12 20.11 -9.55
C GLY A 65 8.16 19.08 -10.15
N GLY A 66 6.85 19.29 -10.05
CA GLY A 66 5.82 18.38 -10.58
C GLY A 66 5.31 17.34 -9.58
N PHE A 67 5.83 17.34 -8.35
CA PHE A 67 5.25 16.62 -7.23
C PHE A 67 4.11 17.46 -6.65
N SER A 68 2.86 17.09 -6.93
CA SER A 68 1.67 17.76 -6.38
C SER A 68 1.03 16.91 -5.28
N LEU A 69 0.55 17.58 -4.24
CA LEU A 69 -0.26 16.97 -3.19
C LEU A 69 -1.59 17.72 -3.09
N ASP A 70 -2.68 17.06 -3.46
CA ASP A 70 -4.02 17.58 -3.27
C ASP A 70 -4.57 17.13 -1.91
N ALA A 71 -4.78 18.08 -1.01
CA ALA A 71 -5.35 17.88 0.32
C ALA A 71 -6.80 18.41 0.43
N SER A 72 -7.45 18.74 -0.71
CA SER A 72 -8.82 19.25 -0.75
C SER A 72 -9.87 18.18 -0.42
N VAL A 73 -9.58 16.91 -0.71
CA VAL A 73 -10.47 15.80 -0.40
C VAL A 73 -10.34 15.42 1.06
N ARG A 74 -11.41 15.65 1.81
CA ARG A 74 -11.52 15.28 3.23
C ARG A 74 -12.71 14.36 3.44
N ILE A 75 -12.51 13.31 4.22
CA ILE A 75 -13.57 12.38 4.63
C ILE A 75 -13.74 12.56 6.12
N HIS A 76 -14.86 13.15 6.54
CA HIS A 76 -15.12 13.39 7.95
C HIS A 76 -15.52 12.08 8.65
N GLY A 77 -15.24 11.94 9.95
CA GLY A 77 -15.64 10.76 10.73
C GLY A 77 -17.14 10.48 10.71
N SER A 78 -17.97 11.51 10.55
CA SER A 78 -19.43 11.37 10.40
C SER A 78 -19.90 11.07 8.97
N ASP A 79 -19.04 11.20 7.96
CA ASP A 79 -19.37 10.90 6.56
C ASP A 79 -19.27 9.38 6.32
N SER A 80 -20.38 8.67 6.57
CA SER A 80 -20.46 7.22 6.36
C SER A 80 -20.21 6.81 4.91
N ALA A 81 -20.73 7.58 3.93
CA ALA A 81 -20.56 7.27 2.51
C ALA A 81 -19.12 7.51 2.04
N GLY A 82 -18.48 8.60 2.50
CA GLY A 82 -17.06 8.87 2.24
C GLY A 82 -16.15 7.80 2.85
N ARG A 83 -16.39 7.42 4.11
CA ARG A 83 -15.64 6.34 4.77
C ARG A 83 -15.84 4.99 4.09
N GLU A 84 -17.06 4.67 3.67
CA GLU A 84 -17.31 3.46 2.89
C GLU A 84 -16.55 3.48 1.56
N ARG A 85 -16.57 4.61 0.84
CA ARG A 85 -15.80 4.77 -0.40
C ARG A 85 -14.29 4.60 -0.17
N LEU A 86 -13.76 5.13 0.94
CA LEU A 86 -12.36 4.95 1.33
C LEU A 86 -12.05 3.49 1.67
N LEU A 87 -12.91 2.83 2.44
CA LEU A 87 -12.76 1.42 2.77
C LEU A 87 -12.80 0.55 1.51
N ARG A 88 -13.74 0.80 0.60
CA ARG A 88 -13.81 0.13 -0.71
C ARG A 88 -12.57 0.43 -1.57
N TYR A 89 -12.00 1.63 -1.48
CA TYR A 89 -10.75 1.98 -2.16
C TYR A 89 -9.56 1.21 -1.58
N CYS A 90 -9.40 1.17 -0.25
CA CYS A 90 -8.35 0.42 0.43
C CYS A 90 -8.50 -1.10 0.24
N ALA A 91 -9.75 -1.58 0.18
CA ALA A 91 -10.08 -2.98 -0.07
C ALA A 91 -10.15 -3.30 -1.57
N ARG A 92 -9.90 -2.33 -2.46
CA ARG A 92 -9.93 -2.57 -3.90
C ARG A 92 -8.82 -3.57 -4.21
N PRO A 93 -9.17 -4.79 -4.62
CA PRO A 93 -8.17 -5.81 -4.84
C PRO A 93 -7.23 -5.34 -5.97
N PRO A 94 -5.93 -5.66 -5.90
CA PRO A 94 -4.99 -5.32 -6.97
C PRO A 94 -5.23 -6.12 -8.27
N PHE A 95 -6.34 -6.83 -8.35
CA PHE A 95 -6.77 -7.69 -9.45
C PHE A 95 -8.28 -7.55 -9.66
N ALA A 96 -8.74 -7.83 -10.88
CA ALA A 96 -10.15 -7.74 -11.25
C ALA A 96 -10.94 -8.92 -10.64
N LEU A 97 -11.89 -8.64 -9.76
CA LEU A 97 -12.69 -9.69 -9.10
C LEU A 97 -13.53 -10.48 -10.09
N GLU A 98 -14.01 -9.85 -11.16
CA GLU A 98 -14.79 -10.49 -12.23
C GLU A 98 -13.98 -11.55 -13.01
N ARG A 99 -12.65 -11.55 -12.85
CA ARG A 99 -11.73 -12.53 -13.45
C ARG A 99 -11.26 -13.61 -12.48
N LEU A 100 -11.75 -13.59 -11.25
CA LEU A 100 -11.47 -14.58 -10.21
C LEU A 100 -12.61 -15.60 -10.13
N ARG A 101 -12.28 -16.88 -10.16
CA ARG A 101 -13.23 -17.98 -9.94
C ARG A 101 -12.68 -18.93 -8.88
N VAL A 102 -13.58 -19.52 -8.09
CA VAL A 102 -13.23 -20.55 -7.11
C VAL A 102 -13.92 -21.84 -7.50
N GLU A 103 -13.13 -22.86 -7.80
CA GLU A 103 -13.64 -24.19 -8.13
C GLU A 103 -13.43 -25.11 -6.93
N ARG A 104 -14.48 -25.88 -6.61
CA ARG A 104 -14.45 -26.92 -5.59
C ARG A 104 -14.60 -28.25 -6.31
N HIS A 105 -13.54 -29.03 -6.35
CA HIS A 105 -13.61 -30.40 -6.85
C HIS A 105 -14.15 -31.30 -5.73
N ALA A 106 -15.13 -32.14 -6.05
CA ALA A 106 -15.50 -33.23 -5.17
C ALA A 106 -14.23 -34.07 -4.93
N SER A 107 -13.91 -34.31 -3.67
CA SER A 107 -12.74 -35.07 -3.24
C SER A 107 -12.62 -36.35 -4.08
N GLY A 108 -11.60 -36.44 -4.93
CA GLY A 108 -11.23 -37.69 -5.58
C GLY A 108 -10.84 -38.75 -4.52
N PRO A 109 -10.79 -40.04 -4.89
CA PRO A 109 -10.58 -41.13 -3.94
C PRO A 109 -9.35 -40.88 -3.06
N ALA A 110 -9.55 -41.12 -1.76
CA ALA A 110 -8.72 -40.68 -0.64
C ALA A 110 -7.37 -41.42 -0.50
N THR A 111 -6.63 -41.66 -1.59
CA THR A 111 -5.43 -42.51 -1.55
C THR A 111 -4.10 -41.84 -1.93
N ALA A 112 -4.02 -40.52 -2.11
CA ALA A 112 -2.69 -39.88 -2.31
C ALA A 112 -2.56 -38.37 -2.00
N ALA A 113 -3.48 -37.73 -1.27
CA ALA A 113 -3.37 -36.30 -0.98
C ALA A 113 -3.63 -35.98 0.49
N ARG A 114 -2.62 -35.35 1.11
CA ARG A 114 -2.63 -34.73 2.44
C ARG A 114 -3.97 -34.00 2.68
N PRO A 115 -4.70 -34.23 3.77
CA PRO A 115 -6.02 -33.63 3.98
C PRO A 115 -5.82 -32.14 4.25
N GLY A 116 -6.13 -31.32 3.26
CA GLY A 116 -5.99 -29.88 3.35
C GLY A 116 -5.98 -29.25 1.97
N ASN A 117 -7.07 -28.56 1.62
CA ASN A 117 -7.17 -27.61 0.50
C ASN A 117 -6.99 -28.14 -0.94
N ALA A 118 -6.62 -29.40 -1.18
CA ALA A 118 -6.48 -29.95 -2.54
C ALA A 118 -7.78 -29.91 -3.36
N ALA A 119 -8.93 -29.93 -2.67
CA ALA A 119 -10.26 -29.86 -3.27
C ALA A 119 -10.67 -28.45 -3.73
N VAL A 120 -9.94 -27.39 -3.37
CA VAL A 120 -10.30 -26.01 -3.73
C VAL A 120 -9.21 -25.41 -4.60
N ARG A 121 -9.60 -24.87 -5.76
CA ARG A 121 -8.70 -24.12 -6.66
C ARG A 121 -9.24 -22.71 -6.85
N VAL A 122 -8.32 -21.75 -6.84
CA VAL A 122 -8.56 -20.35 -7.19
C VAL A 122 -8.03 -20.15 -8.60
N LEU A 123 -8.92 -19.87 -9.53
CA LEU A 123 -8.58 -19.58 -10.92
C LEU A 123 -8.62 -18.07 -11.14
N TYR A 124 -7.53 -17.51 -11.65
CA TYR A 124 -7.49 -16.11 -12.08
C TYR A 124 -7.16 -16.00 -13.56
N GLN A 125 -7.99 -15.30 -14.33
CA GLN A 125 -7.75 -15.03 -15.75
C GLN A 125 -7.09 -13.65 -15.91
N PRO A 126 -5.76 -13.55 -16.10
CA PRO A 126 -5.12 -12.27 -16.32
C PRO A 126 -5.61 -11.59 -17.60
N ALA A 127 -5.51 -10.25 -17.64
CA ALA A 127 -5.91 -9.44 -18.80
C ALA A 127 -5.16 -9.79 -20.09
N ARG A 128 -3.92 -10.27 -19.92
CA ARG A 128 -2.99 -10.66 -20.96
C ARG A 128 -2.39 -12.01 -20.56
N PRO A 129 -2.00 -12.86 -21.52
CA PRO A 129 -1.24 -14.06 -21.22
C PRO A 129 0.00 -13.71 -20.38
N THR A 130 0.35 -14.60 -19.45
CA THR A 130 1.64 -14.51 -18.74
C THR A 130 2.81 -14.63 -19.72
N PRO A 131 4.05 -14.27 -19.33
CA PRO A 131 5.23 -14.48 -20.17
C PRO A 131 5.39 -15.93 -20.66
N ASP A 132 4.91 -16.90 -19.89
CA ASP A 132 4.90 -18.33 -20.25
C ASP A 132 3.68 -18.74 -21.10
N GLY A 133 2.90 -17.79 -21.62
CA GLY A 133 1.72 -18.03 -22.46
C GLY A 133 0.46 -18.46 -21.71
N ARG A 134 0.49 -18.63 -20.38
CA ARG A 134 -0.68 -19.08 -19.60
C ARG A 134 -1.77 -18.01 -19.58
N THR A 135 -3.01 -18.44 -19.83
CA THR A 135 -4.22 -17.60 -19.82
C THR A 135 -5.05 -17.75 -18.54
N ILE A 136 -4.75 -18.77 -17.72
CA ILE A 136 -5.38 -19.02 -16.43
C ILE A 136 -4.28 -19.34 -15.42
N LEU A 137 -4.34 -18.70 -14.25
CA LEU A 137 -3.55 -19.04 -13.07
C LEU A 137 -4.40 -19.89 -12.14
N ALA A 138 -4.10 -21.19 -12.06
CA ALA A 138 -4.74 -22.10 -11.11
C ALA A 138 -3.86 -22.24 -9.85
N LEU A 139 -4.35 -21.72 -8.74
CA LEU A 139 -3.63 -21.66 -7.47
C LEU A 139 -4.43 -22.39 -6.39
N SER A 140 -3.76 -23.01 -5.44
CA SER A 140 -4.42 -23.30 -4.16
C SER A 140 -4.75 -22.00 -3.44
N PRO A 141 -5.72 -21.99 -2.49
CA PRO A 141 -6.03 -20.78 -1.73
C PRO A 141 -4.83 -20.17 -1.00
N LEU A 142 -3.90 -21.00 -0.50
CA LEU A 142 -2.69 -20.50 0.17
C LEU A 142 -1.69 -19.89 -0.82
N GLU A 143 -1.50 -20.49 -2.00
CA GLU A 143 -0.65 -19.89 -3.05
C GLU A 143 -1.22 -18.56 -3.55
N PHE A 144 -2.55 -18.45 -3.65
CA PHE A 144 -3.21 -17.21 -3.99
C PHE A 144 -2.96 -16.11 -2.94
N LEU A 145 -3.19 -16.41 -1.65
CA LEU A 145 -2.91 -15.46 -0.57
C LEU A 145 -1.43 -15.06 -0.51
N ALA A 146 -0.51 -16.01 -0.71
CA ALA A 146 0.92 -15.72 -0.78
C ALA A 146 1.26 -14.80 -1.97
N ALA A 147 0.64 -15.00 -3.13
CA ALA A 147 0.81 -14.12 -4.29
C ALA A 147 0.29 -12.70 -4.02
N LEU A 148 -0.85 -12.57 -3.31
CA LEU A 148 -1.37 -11.26 -2.91
C LEU A 148 -0.46 -10.55 -1.91
N ALA A 149 0.09 -11.28 -0.94
CA ALA A 149 1.01 -10.71 0.05
C ALA A 149 2.24 -10.08 -0.60
N ARG A 150 2.72 -10.60 -1.74
CA ARG A 150 3.85 -10.02 -2.50
C ARG A 150 3.55 -8.65 -3.11
N LEU A 151 2.27 -8.28 -3.27
CA LEU A 151 1.87 -6.97 -3.77
C LEU A 151 1.88 -5.90 -2.69
N ILE A 152 1.92 -6.30 -1.43
CA ILE A 152 2.07 -5.38 -0.30
C ILE A 152 3.57 -5.09 -0.19
N PRO A 153 4.03 -3.85 -0.48
CA PRO A 153 5.44 -3.52 -0.29
C PRO A 153 5.81 -3.75 1.17
N CYS A 154 6.96 -4.39 1.41
CA CYS A 154 7.52 -4.47 2.75
C CYS A 154 7.85 -3.04 3.20
N ILE A 155 6.99 -2.47 4.06
CA ILE A 155 7.24 -1.18 4.68
C ILE A 155 8.16 -1.48 5.87
N ASP A 156 9.46 -1.24 5.70
CA ASP A 156 10.39 -1.25 6.83
C ASP A 156 10.18 0.02 7.66
N VAL A 157 9.24 -0.08 8.61
CA VAL A 157 8.87 1.03 9.52
C VAL A 157 9.94 1.31 10.57
N THR A 158 10.90 0.39 10.77
CA THR A 158 11.89 0.44 11.84
C THR A 158 12.95 1.52 11.60
N SER A 159 13.31 1.73 10.33
CA SER A 159 14.39 2.65 9.95
C SER A 159 14.06 4.15 10.14
N HIS A 160 12.78 4.51 10.27
CA HIS A 160 12.35 5.91 10.45
C HIS A 160 12.13 6.32 11.91
N TYR A 161 11.94 5.36 12.82
CA TYR A 161 11.76 5.63 14.26
C TYR A 161 13.10 5.74 15.01
N MET A 162 14.09 4.91 14.67
CA MET A 162 15.39 4.93 15.35
C MET A 162 16.22 6.19 15.04
N ARG A 163 16.14 6.71 13.81
CA ARG A 163 16.97 7.85 13.38
C ARG A 163 16.56 9.21 13.99
N ARG A 164 15.43 9.27 14.70
CA ARG A 164 14.94 10.49 15.39
C ARG A 164 15.32 10.53 16.87
N ARG A 165 15.76 9.39 17.45
CA ARG A 165 16.20 9.31 18.86
C ARG A 165 17.67 9.66 19.07
N GLU A 166 18.48 9.68 18.02
CA GLU A 166 19.93 9.94 18.08
C GLU A 166 20.30 11.42 17.85
N ARG A 167 19.32 12.35 17.88
CA ARG A 167 19.55 13.80 17.80
C ARG A 167 18.84 14.54 18.92
N VAL A 168 19.11 14.13 20.16
CA VAL A 168 18.90 14.94 21.36
C VAL A 168 20.22 14.99 22.10
#